data_AF-A0A7C6MC22-F1
#
_entry.id   AF-A0A7C6MC22-F1
#
_cell.length_a   1.000
_cell.length_b   1.000
_cell.length_c   1.000
_cell.angle_alpha   90.00
_cell.angle_beta   90.00
_cell.angle_gamma   90.00
#
_symmetry.space_group_name_H-M   'P 1'
#
loop_
_entity.id
_entity.type
_entity.pdbx_description
1 polymer ?
#
loop_
_entity_poly.entity_id
_entity_poly.type
_entity_poly.pdbx_seq_one_letter_code
_entity_poly.pdbx_strand_id
1 'polypeptide(L)'
;MVRHSAVLKAITMLVANCIITVLLILTIFRWQTQRIVSESKEKILLEINESTRQLDTAITTTEITLSKEINNGFMRITRGIEKIDVVYSDLLKEEKKKRVDVLLSDKTVSQRIEDARSYIKKGKYTEAHDLLRSVVDEQPENQEAKFLFVYCLFNKNRMNIENYSGILAELSFLEKNGFHNQEIDEMKQYITTELNALSNTREIE
;
A
#
# COMPACT_ATOMS: atom_id res chain seq x y z
N MET A 1 114.71 -45.12 -25.44
CA MET A 1 113.69 -45.03 -24.37
C MET A 1 113.30 -43.59 -24.00
N VAL A 2 114.20 -42.60 -23.96
CA VAL A 2 113.92 -41.22 -23.47
C VAL A 2 112.92 -40.43 -24.36
N ARG A 3 112.97 -40.56 -25.69
CA ARG A 3 112.09 -39.83 -26.63
C ARG A 3 110.60 -40.17 -26.50
N HIS A 4 110.25 -41.44 -26.23
CA HIS A 4 108.85 -41.86 -26.07
C HIS A 4 108.21 -41.30 -24.78
N SER A 5 108.99 -41.13 -23.70
CA SER A 5 108.49 -40.58 -22.44
C SER A 5 108.12 -39.09 -22.54
N ALA A 6 108.89 -38.31 -23.30
CA ALA A 6 108.63 -36.88 -23.51
C ALA A 6 107.35 -36.63 -24.35
N VAL A 7 107.14 -37.41 -25.40
CA VAL A 7 105.93 -37.31 -26.26
C VAL A 7 104.68 -37.68 -25.46
N LEU A 8 104.72 -38.74 -24.65
CA LEU A 8 103.59 -39.14 -23.81
C LEU A 8 103.20 -38.05 -22.79
N LYS A 9 104.19 -37.38 -22.16
CA LYS A 9 103.96 -36.26 -21.24
C LYS A 9 103.36 -35.03 -21.94
N ALA A 10 103.76 -34.75 -23.18
CA ALA A 10 103.21 -33.64 -23.96
C ALA A 10 101.73 -33.89 -24.32
N ILE A 11 101.39 -35.13 -24.71
CA ILE A 11 100.01 -35.53 -25.01
C ILE A 11 99.13 -35.45 -23.74
N THR A 12 99.60 -35.94 -22.60
CA THR A 12 98.82 -35.87 -21.35
C THR A 12 98.61 -34.44 -20.86
N MET A 13 99.60 -33.55 -21.03
CA MET A 13 99.44 -32.11 -20.74
C MET A 13 98.41 -31.45 -21.67
N LEU A 14 98.41 -31.80 -22.95
CA LEU A 14 97.48 -31.24 -23.93
C LEU A 14 96.04 -31.70 -23.65
N VAL A 15 95.84 -32.98 -23.34
CA VAL A 15 94.55 -33.52 -22.92
C VAL A 15 94.09 -32.88 -21.61
N ALA A 16 94.97 -32.74 -20.61
CA ALA A 16 94.63 -32.08 -19.35
C ALA A 16 94.19 -30.62 -19.57
N ASN A 17 94.87 -29.89 -20.45
CA ASN A 17 94.51 -28.50 -20.78
C ASN A 17 93.14 -28.42 -21.47
N CYS A 18 92.84 -29.32 -22.41
CA CYS A 18 91.51 -29.42 -23.02
C CYS A 18 90.41 -29.76 -22.01
N ILE A 19 90.68 -30.63 -21.05
CA ILE A 19 89.72 -30.95 -19.97
C ILE A 19 89.46 -29.71 -19.11
N ILE A 20 90.52 -28.98 -18.74
CA ILE A 20 90.41 -27.75 -17.93
C ILE A 20 89.60 -26.68 -18.66
N THR A 21 89.84 -26.45 -19.95
CA THR A 21 89.08 -25.44 -20.71
C THR A 21 87.61 -25.83 -20.86
N VAL A 22 87.30 -27.10 -21.10
CA VAL A 22 85.91 -27.59 -21.13
C VAL A 22 85.22 -27.42 -19.78
N LEU A 23 85.90 -27.73 -18.67
CA LEU A 23 85.35 -27.52 -17.33
C LEU A 23 85.08 -26.03 -17.05
N LEU A 24 85.99 -25.14 -17.44
CA LEU A 24 85.81 -23.70 -17.30
C LEU A 24 84.59 -23.21 -18.10
N ILE A 25 84.45 -23.62 -19.36
CA ILE A 25 83.29 -23.28 -20.20
C ILE A 25 81.98 -23.75 -19.54
N LEU A 26 81.96 -24.98 -19.01
CA LEU A 26 80.78 -25.51 -18.31
C LEU A 26 80.44 -24.73 -17.04
N THR A 27 81.44 -24.28 -16.26
CA THR A 27 81.19 -23.45 -15.07
C THR A 27 80.64 -22.08 -15.44
N ILE A 28 81.19 -21.44 -16.49
CA ILE A 28 80.71 -20.14 -16.98
C ILE A 28 79.28 -20.27 -17.50
N PHE A 29 78.98 -21.31 -18.28
CA PHE A 29 77.65 -21.55 -18.82
C PHE A 29 76.62 -21.82 -17.70
N ARG A 30 76.99 -22.61 -16.68
CA ARG A 30 76.13 -22.83 -15.50
C ARG A 30 75.84 -21.53 -14.76
N TRP A 31 76.85 -20.69 -14.55
CA TRP A 31 76.68 -19.40 -13.90
C TRP A 31 75.75 -18.47 -14.70
N GLN A 32 75.92 -18.40 -16.03
CA GLN A 32 75.03 -17.62 -16.90
C GLN A 32 73.58 -18.10 -16.84
N THR A 33 73.36 -19.42 -16.87
CA THR A 33 72.01 -19.99 -16.80
C THR A 33 71.37 -19.70 -15.44
N GLN A 34 72.13 -19.86 -14.34
CA GLN A 34 71.63 -19.53 -13.01
C GLN A 34 71.26 -18.05 -12.88
N ARG A 35 72.07 -17.15 -13.45
CA ARG A 35 71.79 -15.71 -13.45
C ARG A 35 70.51 -15.37 -14.22
N ILE A 36 70.32 -15.93 -15.41
CA ILE A 36 69.10 -15.70 -16.20
C ILE A 36 67.87 -16.23 -15.44
N VAL A 37 67.99 -17.40 -14.81
CA VAL A 37 66.92 -17.97 -14.01
C VAL A 37 66.60 -17.11 -12.78
N SER A 38 67.60 -16.56 -12.08
CA SER A 38 67.36 -15.67 -10.94
C SER A 38 66.69 -14.36 -11.35
N GLU A 39 67.15 -13.73 -12.45
CA GLU A 39 66.56 -12.49 -12.97
C GLU A 39 65.10 -12.72 -13.43
N SER A 40 64.82 -13.87 -14.06
CA SER A 40 63.45 -14.26 -14.45
C SER A 40 62.55 -14.49 -13.22
N LYS A 41 63.05 -15.22 -12.21
CA LYS A 41 62.32 -15.45 -10.95
C LYS A 41 61.99 -14.13 -10.24
N GLU A 42 62.93 -13.19 -10.19
CA GLU A 42 62.71 -11.88 -9.57
C GLU A 42 61.61 -11.09 -10.28
N LYS A 43 61.61 -11.06 -11.61
CA LYS A 43 60.54 -10.42 -12.39
C LYS A 43 59.18 -11.04 -12.13
N ILE A 44 59.11 -12.38 -12.13
CA ILE A 44 57.86 -13.11 -11.83
C ILE A 44 57.36 -12.78 -10.42
N LEU A 45 58.26 -12.74 -9.43
CA LEU A 45 57.89 -12.39 -8.05
C LEU A 45 57.37 -10.96 -7.94
N LEU A 46 57.97 -10.01 -8.66
CA LEU A 46 57.50 -8.62 -8.71
C LEU A 46 56.10 -8.53 -9.31
N GLU A 47 55.87 -9.20 -10.44
CA GLU A 47 54.56 -9.22 -11.12
C GLU A 47 53.48 -9.89 -10.28
N ILE A 48 53.80 -11.00 -9.60
CA ILE A 48 52.90 -11.65 -8.63
C ILE A 48 52.56 -10.69 -7.51
N ASN A 49 53.56 -10.03 -6.90
CA ASN A 49 53.33 -9.14 -5.77
C ASN A 49 52.51 -7.89 -6.16
N GLU A 50 52.75 -7.34 -7.35
CA GLU A 50 51.96 -6.24 -7.89
C GLU A 50 50.51 -6.69 -8.14
N SER A 51 50.32 -7.85 -8.76
CA SER A 51 48.99 -8.42 -9.01
C SER A 51 48.24 -8.69 -7.70
N THR A 52 48.91 -9.23 -6.68
CA THR A 52 48.33 -9.43 -5.34
C THR A 52 47.88 -8.11 -4.73
N ARG A 53 48.72 -7.06 -4.80
CA ARG A 53 48.37 -5.74 -4.28
C ARG A 53 47.19 -5.11 -5.03
N GLN A 54 47.13 -5.25 -6.34
CA GLN A 54 45.99 -4.79 -7.14
C GLN A 54 44.71 -5.51 -6.74
N LEU A 55 44.78 -6.83 -6.53
CA LEU A 55 43.67 -7.65 -6.08
C LEU A 55 43.17 -7.22 -4.69
N ASP A 56 44.07 -7.01 -3.73
CA ASP A 56 43.71 -6.54 -2.39
C ASP A 56 43.03 -5.17 -2.43
N THR A 57 43.52 -4.27 -3.28
CA THR A 57 42.92 -2.94 -3.47
C THR A 57 41.53 -3.05 -4.09
N ALA A 58 41.33 -3.94 -5.06
CA ALA A 58 40.04 -4.17 -5.68
C ALA A 58 39.04 -4.80 -4.69
N ILE A 59 39.47 -5.77 -3.87
CA ILE A 59 38.66 -6.39 -2.83
C ILE A 59 38.19 -5.33 -1.84
N THR A 60 39.12 -4.59 -1.24
CA THR A 60 38.78 -3.54 -0.24
C THR A 60 37.85 -2.47 -0.80
N THR A 61 38.06 -2.04 -2.05
CA THR A 61 37.18 -1.08 -2.73
C THR A 61 35.78 -1.65 -2.93
N THR A 62 35.68 -2.92 -3.31
CA THR A 62 34.40 -3.61 -3.52
C THR A 62 33.65 -3.79 -2.20
N GLU A 63 34.35 -4.18 -1.13
CA GLU A 63 33.78 -4.31 0.22
C GLU A 63 33.20 -2.99 0.73
N ILE A 64 33.94 -1.88 0.57
CA ILE A 64 33.46 -0.54 0.95
C ILE A 64 32.21 -0.16 0.14
N THR A 65 32.22 -0.44 -1.16
CA THR A 65 31.11 -0.11 -2.06
C THR A 65 29.86 -0.90 -1.68
N LEU A 66 29.97 -2.21 -1.52
CA LEU A 66 28.87 -3.08 -1.12
C LEU A 66 28.32 -2.70 0.25
N SER A 67 29.18 -2.42 1.22
CA SER A 67 28.77 -1.98 2.55
C SER A 67 27.93 -0.69 2.49
N LYS A 68 28.35 0.27 1.66
CA LYS A 68 27.62 1.51 1.44
C LYS A 68 26.27 1.28 0.77
N GLU A 69 26.20 0.42 -0.24
CA GLU A 69 24.95 0.07 -0.92
C GLU A 69 23.96 -0.63 0.01
N ILE A 70 24.44 -1.60 0.79
CA ILE A 70 23.63 -2.30 1.80
C ILE A 70 23.08 -1.31 2.82
N ASN A 71 23.91 -0.42 3.35
CA ASN A 71 23.46 0.57 4.33
C ASN A 71 22.43 1.54 3.75
N ASN A 72 22.64 2.00 2.52
CA ASN A 72 21.67 2.85 1.83
C ASN A 72 20.34 2.12 1.58
N GLY A 73 20.39 0.83 1.22
CA GLY A 73 19.22 -0.02 1.07
C GLY A 73 18.45 -0.16 2.39
N PHE A 74 19.15 -0.44 3.48
CA PHE A 74 18.57 -0.55 4.82
C PHE A 74 17.86 0.74 5.24
N MET A 75 18.51 1.89 5.06
CA MET A 75 17.93 3.21 5.36
C MET A 75 16.66 3.49 4.55
N ARG A 76 16.58 3.05 3.29
CA ARG A 76 15.37 3.20 2.47
C ARG A 76 14.23 2.33 2.98
N ILE A 77 14.53 1.09 3.37
CA ILE A 77 13.56 0.14 3.91
C ILE A 77 13.01 0.64 5.24
N THR A 78 13.87 1.06 6.17
CA THR A 78 13.44 1.58 7.48
C THR A 78 12.50 2.78 7.35
N ARG A 79 12.85 3.76 6.52
CA ARG A 79 11.95 4.90 6.24
C ARG A 79 10.64 4.48 5.58
N GLY A 80 10.67 3.44 4.75
CA GLY A 80 9.46 2.88 4.14
C GLY A 80 8.53 2.28 5.20
N ILE A 81 9.09 1.51 6.13
CA ILE A 81 8.35 0.91 7.25
C ILE A 81 7.76 1.99 8.16
N GLU A 82 8.53 3.01 8.53
CA GLU A 82 8.05 4.14 9.34
C GLU A 82 6.86 4.85 8.68
N LYS A 83 6.92 5.09 7.36
CA LYS A 83 5.79 5.69 6.63
C LYS A 83 4.56 4.80 6.61
N ILE A 84 4.74 3.49 6.43
CA ILE A 84 3.62 2.53 6.45
C ILE A 84 2.96 2.52 7.83
N ASP A 85 3.75 2.53 8.90
CA ASP A 85 3.25 2.53 10.27
C ASP A 85 2.41 3.78 10.57
N VAL A 86 2.90 4.96 10.19
CA VAL A 86 2.15 6.23 10.31
C VAL A 86 0.83 6.16 9.53
N VAL A 87 0.87 5.80 8.24
CA VAL A 87 -0.33 5.71 7.39
C VAL A 87 -1.33 4.71 7.95
N TYR A 88 -0.89 3.55 8.42
CA TYR A 88 -1.75 2.54 9.02
C TYR A 88 -2.42 3.06 10.30
N SER A 89 -1.65 3.74 11.15
CA SER A 89 -2.17 4.33 12.40
C SER A 89 -3.23 5.40 12.14
N ASP A 90 -3.06 6.20 11.09
CA ASP A 90 -4.00 7.28 10.73
C ASP A 90 -5.26 6.72 10.08
N LEU A 91 -5.15 5.75 9.17
CA LEU A 91 -6.31 5.03 8.61
C LEU A 91 -7.15 4.38 9.72
N LEU A 92 -6.50 3.79 10.72
CA LEU A 92 -7.21 3.18 11.85
C LEU A 92 -7.95 4.22 12.70
N LYS A 93 -7.38 5.42 12.90
CA LYS A 93 -8.05 6.52 13.60
C LYS A 93 -9.23 7.05 12.80
N GLU A 94 -9.09 7.25 11.50
CA GLU A 94 -10.16 7.71 10.63
C GLU A 94 -11.32 6.73 10.58
N GLU A 95 -11.04 5.44 10.43
CA GLU A 95 -12.05 4.37 10.45
C GLU A 95 -12.81 4.33 11.79
N LYS A 96 -12.10 4.46 12.91
CA LYS A 96 -12.72 4.55 14.24
C LYS A 96 -13.59 5.79 14.35
N LYS A 97 -13.12 6.95 13.90
CA LYS A 97 -13.88 8.20 13.91
C LYS A 97 -15.14 8.09 13.07
N LYS A 98 -15.05 7.61 11.83
CA LYS A 98 -16.21 7.39 10.95
C LYS A 98 -17.24 6.46 11.59
N ARG A 99 -16.82 5.34 12.19
CA ARG A 99 -17.73 4.44 12.92
C ARG A 99 -18.43 5.14 14.08
N VAL A 100 -17.71 5.94 14.86
CA VAL A 100 -18.29 6.71 15.97
C VAL A 100 -19.27 7.75 15.45
N ASP A 101 -18.93 8.48 14.38
CA ASP A 101 -19.79 9.50 13.78
C ASP A 101 -21.11 8.90 13.25
N VAL A 102 -21.03 7.73 12.58
CA VAL A 102 -22.23 7.00 12.13
C VAL A 102 -23.10 6.57 13.30
N LEU A 103 -22.52 5.96 14.36
CA LEU A 103 -23.26 5.53 15.53
C LEU A 103 -23.92 6.71 16.28
N LEU A 104 -23.24 7.85 16.37
CA LEU A 104 -23.79 9.06 16.97
C LEU A 104 -24.93 9.64 16.11
N SER A 105 -24.77 9.64 14.79
CA SER A 105 -25.81 10.03 13.84
C SER A 105 -27.05 9.16 13.99
N ASP A 106 -26.89 7.84 13.98
CA ASP A 106 -27.99 6.87 14.13
C ASP A 106 -28.72 7.02 15.47
N LYS A 107 -27.98 7.26 16.57
CA LYS A 107 -28.58 7.50 17.88
C LYS A 107 -29.37 8.82 17.90
N THR A 108 -28.85 9.86 17.26
CA THR A 108 -29.49 11.17 17.19
C THR A 108 -30.75 11.13 16.32
N VAL A 109 -30.71 10.44 15.19
CA VAL A 109 -31.90 10.19 14.35
C VAL A 109 -32.95 9.40 15.13
N SER A 110 -32.55 8.31 15.77
CA SER A 110 -33.47 7.48 16.57
C SER A 110 -34.17 8.29 17.67
N GLN A 111 -33.45 9.17 18.38
CA GLN A 111 -34.03 10.05 19.39
C GLN A 111 -35.04 11.04 18.79
N ARG A 112 -34.74 11.62 17.63
CA ARG A 112 -35.67 12.54 16.94
C ARG A 112 -36.95 11.83 16.48
N ILE A 113 -36.85 10.59 16.02
CA ILE A 113 -38.04 9.78 15.69
C ILE A 113 -38.88 9.53 16.94
N GLU A 114 -38.28 9.19 18.08
CA GLU A 114 -39.01 8.97 19.34
C GLU A 114 -39.67 10.26 19.85
N ASP A 115 -38.96 11.38 19.79
CA ASP A 115 -39.50 12.69 20.14
C ASP A 115 -40.68 13.07 19.23
N ALA A 116 -40.57 12.79 17.92
CA ALA A 116 -41.66 12.99 16.97
C ALA A 116 -42.88 12.11 17.31
N ARG A 117 -42.68 10.83 17.67
CA ARG A 117 -43.76 9.95 18.16
C ARG A 117 -44.42 10.51 19.42
N SER A 118 -43.63 11.07 20.34
CA SER A 118 -44.15 11.73 21.55
C SER A 118 -45.02 12.93 21.20
N TYR A 119 -44.63 13.74 20.21
CA TYR A 119 -45.45 14.83 19.69
C TYR A 119 -46.73 14.35 19.01
N ILE A 120 -46.65 13.31 18.18
CA ILE A 120 -47.82 12.67 17.55
C ILE A 120 -48.83 12.20 18.59
N LYS A 121 -48.37 11.50 19.64
CA LYS A 121 -49.23 11.05 20.76
C LYS A 121 -49.93 12.21 21.49
N LYS A 122 -49.36 13.40 21.44
CA LYS A 122 -49.90 14.64 22.03
C LYS A 122 -50.73 15.46 21.04
N GLY A 123 -50.94 14.98 19.80
CA GLY A 123 -51.63 15.71 18.73
C GLY A 123 -50.84 16.88 18.14
N LYS A 124 -49.55 17.00 18.46
CA LYS A 124 -48.65 18.07 18.03
C LYS A 124 -48.03 17.77 16.67
N TYR A 125 -48.87 17.70 15.64
CA TYR A 125 -48.47 17.24 14.32
C TYR A 125 -47.53 18.20 13.58
N THR A 126 -47.62 19.51 13.83
CA THR A 126 -46.70 20.49 13.22
C THR A 126 -45.28 20.30 13.74
N GLU A 127 -45.11 20.21 15.06
CA GLU A 127 -43.81 20.00 15.69
C GLU A 127 -43.20 18.64 15.31
N ALA A 128 -44.03 17.58 15.26
CA ALA A 128 -43.59 16.27 14.81
C ALA A 128 -43.15 16.30 13.33
N HIS A 129 -43.90 16.95 12.46
CA HIS A 129 -43.61 17.06 11.03
C HIS A 129 -42.27 17.78 10.77
N ASP A 130 -42.01 18.89 11.46
CA ASP A 130 -40.77 19.66 11.28
C ASP A 130 -39.55 18.88 11.77
N LEU A 131 -39.69 18.12 12.86
CA LEU A 131 -38.64 17.24 13.34
C LEU A 131 -38.36 16.09 12.36
N LEU A 132 -39.42 15.46 11.83
CA LEU A 132 -39.31 14.37 10.87
C LEU A 132 -38.78 14.79 9.51
N ARG A 133 -39.01 16.04 9.07
CA ARG A 133 -38.40 16.58 7.86
C ARG A 133 -36.88 16.42 7.89
N SER A 134 -36.24 16.83 8.99
CA SER A 134 -34.79 16.69 9.15
C SER A 134 -34.32 15.23 9.08
N VAL A 135 -35.13 14.30 9.61
CA VAL A 135 -34.82 12.87 9.57
C VAL A 135 -34.95 12.31 8.16
N VAL A 136 -35.97 12.68 7.41
CA VAL A 136 -36.16 12.22 6.01
C VAL A 136 -35.09 12.78 5.09
N ASP A 137 -34.64 14.01 5.31
CA ASP A 137 -33.54 14.62 4.55
C ASP A 137 -32.19 13.92 4.85
N GLU A 138 -31.96 13.52 6.10
CA GLU A 138 -30.73 12.84 6.52
C GLU A 138 -30.72 11.33 6.20
N GLN A 139 -31.87 10.66 6.27
CA GLN A 139 -32.05 9.22 6.02
C GLN A 139 -33.24 8.98 5.08
N PRO A 140 -33.10 9.26 3.77
CA PRO A 140 -34.19 9.15 2.80
C PRO A 140 -34.68 7.71 2.60
N GLU A 141 -33.90 6.70 2.98
CA GLU A 141 -34.31 5.29 2.97
C GLU A 141 -35.16 4.87 4.18
N ASN A 142 -35.27 5.72 5.21
CA ASN A 142 -36.02 5.40 6.43
C ASN A 142 -37.54 5.47 6.17
N GLN A 143 -38.12 4.32 5.83
CA GLN A 143 -39.55 4.18 5.49
C GLN A 143 -40.48 4.62 6.63
N GLU A 144 -40.09 4.35 7.88
CA GLU A 144 -40.87 4.75 9.04
C GLU A 144 -40.89 6.27 9.21
N ALA A 145 -39.74 6.93 9.10
CA ALA A 145 -39.67 8.39 9.16
C ALA A 145 -40.48 9.05 8.05
N LYS A 146 -40.41 8.50 6.82
CA LYS A 146 -41.23 8.93 5.69
C LYS A 146 -42.72 8.79 5.94
N PHE A 147 -43.14 7.63 6.44
CA PHE A 147 -44.53 7.39 6.82
C PHE A 147 -45.00 8.39 7.89
N LEU A 148 -44.26 8.53 8.99
CA LEU A 148 -44.62 9.46 10.07
C LEU A 148 -44.63 10.92 9.57
N PHE A 149 -43.74 11.28 8.64
CA PHE A 149 -43.69 12.60 8.04
C PHE A 149 -44.98 12.92 7.27
N VAL A 150 -45.41 12.03 6.37
CA VAL A 150 -46.67 12.23 5.63
C VAL A 150 -47.91 12.08 6.53
N TYR A 151 -47.85 11.22 7.54
CA TYR A 151 -48.89 11.09 8.55
C TYR A 151 -49.10 12.41 9.31
N CYS A 152 -48.02 13.09 9.70
CA CYS A 152 -48.12 14.39 10.35
C CYS A 152 -48.56 15.49 9.39
N LEU A 153 -48.10 15.47 8.13
CA LEU A 153 -48.54 16.40 7.08
C LEU A 153 -50.05 16.30 6.84
N PHE A 154 -50.59 15.08 6.83
CA PHE A 154 -52.01 14.83 6.72
C PHE A 154 -52.77 15.30 7.96
N ASN A 155 -52.35 14.90 9.16
CA ASN A 155 -53.10 15.18 10.38
C ASN A 155 -53.01 16.64 10.86
N LYS A 156 -51.98 17.41 10.47
CA LYS A 156 -51.92 18.85 10.79
C LYS A 156 -52.96 19.67 10.03
N ASN A 157 -53.36 19.24 8.83
CA ASN A 157 -54.45 19.84 8.07
C ASN A 157 -55.04 18.82 7.09
N ARG A 158 -56.03 18.05 7.56
CA ARG A 158 -56.66 16.98 6.77
C ARG A 158 -57.40 17.47 5.54
N MET A 159 -57.83 18.74 5.49
CA MET A 159 -58.60 19.31 4.37
C MET A 159 -57.71 20.02 3.34
N ASN A 160 -56.38 19.95 3.47
CA ASN A 160 -55.49 20.56 2.49
C ASN A 160 -55.36 19.69 1.23
N ILE A 161 -56.22 19.97 0.25
CA ILE A 161 -56.30 19.27 -1.03
C ILE A 161 -54.98 19.35 -1.81
N GLU A 162 -54.21 20.44 -1.69
CA GLU A 162 -52.92 20.60 -2.39
C GLU A 162 -51.92 19.52 -1.99
N ASN A 163 -52.01 19.00 -0.77
CA ASN A 163 -51.11 17.95 -0.27
C ASN A 163 -51.55 16.54 -0.69
N TYR A 164 -52.80 16.33 -1.11
CA TYR A 164 -53.36 15.00 -1.33
C TYR A 164 -52.59 14.19 -2.38
N SER A 165 -52.24 14.80 -3.51
CA SER A 165 -51.50 14.11 -4.57
C SER A 165 -50.11 13.64 -4.10
N GLY A 166 -49.40 14.51 -3.36
CA GLY A 166 -48.09 14.20 -2.78
C GLY A 166 -48.17 13.11 -1.71
N ILE A 167 -49.16 13.18 -0.82
CA ILE A 167 -49.38 12.16 0.21
C ILE A 167 -49.70 10.80 -0.43
N LEU A 168 -50.64 10.75 -1.39
CA LEU A 168 -51.00 9.48 -2.05
C LEU A 168 -49.82 8.85 -2.80
N ALA A 169 -48.99 9.67 -3.46
CA ALA A 169 -47.79 9.19 -4.14
C ALA A 169 -46.80 8.55 -3.17
N GLU A 170 -46.51 9.21 -2.04
CA GLU A 170 -45.58 8.69 -1.03
C GLU A 170 -46.14 7.45 -0.34
N LEU A 171 -47.42 7.42 0.01
CA LEU A 171 -48.08 6.25 0.60
C LEU A 171 -48.04 5.03 -0.35
N SER A 172 -48.26 5.24 -1.65
CA SER A 172 -48.16 4.18 -2.66
C SER A 172 -46.72 3.69 -2.85
N PHE A 173 -45.75 4.61 -2.73
CA PHE A 173 -44.33 4.25 -2.76
C PHE A 173 -43.94 3.40 -1.54
N LEU A 174 -44.42 3.75 -0.34
CA LEU A 174 -44.18 2.99 0.89
C LEU A 174 -44.70 1.55 0.79
N GLU A 175 -45.96 1.36 0.35
CA GLU A 175 -46.54 0.03 0.15
C GLU A 175 -45.79 -0.80 -0.89
N LYS A 176 -45.41 -0.19 -2.03
CA LYS A 176 -44.63 -0.87 -3.07
C LYS A 176 -43.30 -1.39 -2.55
N ASN A 177 -42.72 -0.71 -1.56
CA ASN A 177 -41.48 -1.12 -0.90
C ASN A 177 -41.71 -2.00 0.35
N GLY A 178 -42.93 -2.54 0.53
CA GLY A 178 -43.25 -3.53 1.56
C GLY A 178 -43.66 -2.94 2.91
N PHE A 179 -43.76 -1.62 3.04
CA PHE A 179 -44.21 -0.97 4.27
C PHE A 179 -45.74 -1.00 4.34
N HIS A 180 -46.29 -1.86 5.20
CA HIS A 180 -47.73 -2.02 5.41
C HIS A 180 -48.12 -1.52 6.78
N ASN A 181 -49.06 -0.59 6.83
CA ASN A 181 -49.54 0.02 8.07
C ASN A 181 -51.01 0.40 7.88
N GLN A 182 -51.87 0.11 8.86
CA GLN A 182 -53.33 0.27 8.73
C GLN A 182 -53.72 1.73 8.46
N GLU A 183 -53.00 2.67 9.07
CA GLU A 183 -53.25 4.08 8.91
C GLU A 183 -52.97 4.58 7.48
N ILE A 184 -52.20 3.83 6.68
CA ILE A 184 -52.04 4.10 5.24
C ILE A 184 -53.36 3.91 4.51
N ASP A 185 -54.02 2.79 4.72
CA ASP A 185 -55.31 2.47 4.10
C ASP A 185 -56.36 3.51 4.50
N GLU A 186 -56.40 3.87 5.79
CA GLU A 186 -57.32 4.88 6.32
C GLU A 186 -57.10 6.26 5.68
N MET A 187 -55.84 6.70 5.55
CA MET A 187 -55.51 7.98 4.91
C MET A 187 -55.88 7.98 3.43
N LYS A 188 -55.55 6.90 2.71
CA LYS A 188 -55.89 6.75 1.28
C LYS A 188 -57.39 6.76 1.06
N GLN A 189 -58.14 6.03 1.88
CA GLN A 189 -59.59 5.98 1.80
C GLN A 189 -60.18 7.37 2.04
N TYR A 190 -59.76 8.06 3.10
CA TYR A 190 -60.23 9.42 3.41
C TYR A 190 -60.00 10.38 2.24
N ILE A 191 -58.76 10.44 1.73
CA ILE A 191 -58.39 11.34 0.63
C ILE A 191 -59.21 11.02 -0.63
N THR A 192 -59.40 9.74 -0.96
CA THR A 192 -60.15 9.31 -2.14
C THR A 192 -61.63 9.68 -2.02
N THR A 193 -62.24 9.45 -0.85
CA THR A 193 -63.64 9.84 -0.61
C THR A 193 -63.83 11.34 -0.72
N GLU A 194 -62.92 12.14 -0.16
CA GLU A 194 -62.97 13.60 -0.23
C GLU A 194 -62.83 14.11 -1.67
N LEU A 195 -61.88 13.57 -2.44
CA LEU A 195 -61.69 13.93 -3.85
C LEU A 195 -62.93 13.60 -4.70
N ASN A 196 -63.57 12.45 -4.46
CA ASN A 196 -64.79 12.06 -5.16
C ASN A 196 -65.99 12.94 -4.76
N ALA A 197 -66.07 13.37 -3.51
CA ALA A 197 -67.11 14.30 -3.07
C ALA A 197 -66.98 15.65 -3.79
N LEU A 198 -65.75 16.15 -3.92
CA LEU A 198 -65.42 17.41 -4.61
C LEU A 198 -65.62 17.35 -6.13
N SER A 199 -65.36 16.20 -6.78
CA SER A 199 -65.65 16.02 -8.21
C SER A 199 -67.15 16.02 -8.48
N ASN A 200 -67.93 15.33 -7.63
CA ASN A 200 -69.39 15.26 -7.78
C ASN A 200 -70.09 16.60 -7.50
N THR A 201 -69.48 17.51 -6.74
CA THR A 201 -70.03 18.87 -6.54
C THR A 201 -69.77 19.79 -7.73
N ARG A 202 -68.68 19.57 -8.49
CA ARG A 202 -68.35 20.36 -9.70
C ARG A 202 -69.13 19.93 -10.94
N GLU A 203 -69.74 18.74 -10.95
CA GLU A 203 -70.60 18.28 -12.05
C GLU A 203 -72.06 18.77 -11.94
N ILE A 204 -72.42 19.45 -10.84
CA ILE A 204 -73.78 19.95 -10.56
C ILE A 204 -73.89 21.48 -10.76
N GLU A 205 -72.78 22.17 -10.99
CA GLU A 205 -72.73 23.60 -11.38
C GLU A 205 -72.60 23.78 -12.90
#